data_AF-A0A059WSL1-F1
#
_entry.id   AF-A0A059WSL1-F1
#
_cell.length_a   1.000
_cell.length_b   1.000
_cell.length_c   1.000
_cell.angle_alpha   90.00
_cell.angle_beta   90.00
_cell.angle_gamma   90.00
#
_symmetry.space_group_name_H-M   'P 1'
#
loop_
_entity.id
_entity.type
_entity.pdbx_description
1 polymer ?
#
loop_
_entity_poly.entity_id
_entity_poly.type
_entity_poly.pdbx_seq_one_letter_code
_entity_poly.pdbx_strand_id
1 'polypeptide(L)'
;MKFRKLLLLCSLLTNSTFALNQGFTLGDKPINAACVAMLNSNGADMPFIRSLDMNICQTSNAGFAKVTEKDGAYYFDREEGQGWYEYKVIGKTPNGIFVVDTHENGGGTLTSNDLLLLKLEPGKNVVYDDSKKKVMDIVELKMLGYVQGGDRCTGSFKTATLNGYDLVLEQYQGNNAIDCAKTKSFHIDLSKMY
;
A
#
# COMPACT_ATOMS: atom_id res chain seq x y z
N MET A 1 -17.80 -61.99 -19.26
CA MET A 1 -17.45 -61.19 -18.07
C MET A 1 -16.73 -59.92 -18.51
N LYS A 2 -17.37 -58.74 -18.39
CA LYS A 2 -16.75 -57.43 -18.68
C LYS A 2 -16.58 -56.68 -17.36
N PHE A 3 -15.33 -56.48 -16.92
CA PHE A 3 -15.01 -55.63 -15.78
C PHE A 3 -14.85 -54.18 -16.25
N ARG A 4 -15.73 -53.29 -15.79
CA ARG A 4 -15.54 -51.82 -15.90
C ARG A 4 -14.83 -51.35 -14.63
N LYS A 5 -13.58 -50.87 -14.78
CA LYS A 5 -12.89 -50.10 -13.74
C LYS A 5 -13.38 -48.66 -13.78
N LEU A 6 -14.04 -48.23 -12.71
CA LEU A 6 -14.43 -46.85 -12.45
C LEU A 6 -13.24 -46.15 -11.80
N LEU A 7 -12.57 -45.24 -12.52
CA LEU A 7 -11.56 -44.36 -11.94
C LEU A 7 -12.27 -43.17 -11.29
N LEU A 8 -12.23 -43.11 -9.97
CA LEU A 8 -12.64 -41.95 -9.18
C LEU A 8 -11.46 -40.97 -9.14
N LEU A 9 -11.49 -39.93 -9.97
CA LEU A 9 -10.56 -38.79 -9.81
C LEU A 9 -11.05 -37.94 -8.64
N CYS A 10 -10.38 -38.06 -7.50
CA CYS A 10 -10.55 -37.17 -6.35
C CYS A 10 -9.74 -35.90 -6.62
N SER A 11 -10.39 -34.85 -7.14
CA SER A 11 -9.81 -33.52 -7.27
C SER A 11 -9.70 -32.87 -5.90
N LEU A 12 -8.56 -33.03 -5.24
CA LEU A 12 -8.21 -32.25 -4.06
C LEU A 12 -7.95 -30.80 -4.50
N LEU A 13 -9.00 -29.97 -4.47
CA LEU A 13 -8.88 -28.52 -4.51
C LEU A 13 -8.34 -28.05 -3.15
N THR A 14 -7.02 -27.99 -3.02
CA THR A 14 -6.40 -27.25 -1.92
C THR A 14 -6.56 -25.75 -2.21
N ASN A 15 -7.57 -25.14 -1.59
CA ASN A 15 -7.67 -23.67 -1.49
C ASN A 15 -6.55 -23.18 -0.57
N SER A 16 -5.35 -23.04 -1.11
CA SER A 16 -4.25 -22.36 -0.43
C SER A 16 -4.56 -20.86 -0.40
N THR A 17 -5.22 -20.40 0.66
CA THR A 17 -5.35 -18.97 1.00
C THR A 17 -4.02 -18.46 1.56
N PHE A 18 -2.97 -18.47 0.75
CA PHE A 18 -1.87 -17.54 0.91
C PHE A 18 -2.21 -16.33 0.04
N ALA A 19 -2.87 -15.34 0.64
CA ALA A 19 -2.86 -14.00 0.08
C ALA A 19 -1.44 -13.45 0.27
N LEU A 20 -0.50 -13.99 -0.52
CA LEU A 20 0.86 -13.50 -0.66
C LEU A 20 0.76 -12.01 -1.03
N ASN A 21 1.57 -11.16 -0.42
CA ASN A 21 1.80 -9.79 -0.90
C ASN A 21 2.09 -9.84 -2.42
N GLN A 22 1.06 -9.67 -3.26
CA GLN A 22 1.16 -9.97 -4.69
C GLN A 22 1.92 -8.86 -5.42
N GLY A 23 3.24 -8.85 -5.30
CA GLY A 23 4.14 -8.13 -6.19
C GLY A 23 4.30 -6.63 -5.91
N PHE A 24 3.96 -6.14 -4.71
CA PHE A 24 4.37 -4.80 -4.29
C PHE A 24 5.82 -4.81 -3.79
N THR A 25 6.73 -5.19 -4.68
CA THR A 25 8.14 -5.44 -4.40
C THR A 25 9.00 -4.71 -5.43
N LEU A 26 10.25 -4.41 -5.05
CA LEU A 26 11.30 -4.05 -5.99
C LEU A 26 12.29 -5.23 -6.05
N GLY A 27 12.20 -6.01 -7.13
CA GLY A 27 12.81 -7.34 -7.17
C GLY A 27 12.14 -8.27 -6.16
N ASP A 28 12.93 -8.96 -5.36
CA ASP A 28 12.44 -9.92 -4.35
C ASP A 28 12.22 -9.29 -2.96
N LYS A 29 12.39 -7.97 -2.84
CA LYS A 29 12.25 -7.25 -1.56
C LYS A 29 10.99 -6.39 -1.53
N PRO A 30 10.28 -6.32 -0.39
CA PRO A 30 9.19 -5.37 -0.25
C PRO A 30 9.67 -3.94 -0.43
N ILE A 31 8.75 -3.06 -0.80
CA ILE A 31 9.04 -1.63 -0.85
C ILE A 31 9.31 -1.12 0.57
N ASN A 32 10.38 -0.36 0.74
CA ASN A 32 10.70 0.22 2.04
C ASN A 32 9.55 1.15 2.50
N ALA A 33 9.08 0.98 3.74
CA ALA A 33 7.99 1.78 4.29
C ALA A 33 8.29 3.28 4.33
N ALA A 34 9.55 3.68 4.51
CA ALA A 34 9.96 5.09 4.42
C ALA A 34 9.74 5.67 3.02
N CYS A 35 9.90 4.87 1.95
CA CYS A 35 9.58 5.31 0.60
C CYS A 35 8.08 5.50 0.39
N VAL A 36 7.25 4.63 0.95
CA VAL A 36 5.78 4.79 0.86
C VAL A 36 5.32 6.01 1.66
N ALA A 37 5.92 6.26 2.82
CA ALA A 37 5.62 7.42 3.66
C ALA A 37 5.83 8.77 2.96
N MET A 38 6.78 8.84 2.02
CA MET A 38 7.02 10.04 1.21
C MET A 38 5.86 10.42 0.28
N LEU A 39 4.97 9.47 -0.03
CA LEU A 39 3.76 9.67 -0.84
C LEU A 39 2.51 9.96 0.00
N ASN A 40 2.61 9.94 1.34
CA ASN A 40 1.44 10.05 2.21
C ASN A 40 0.79 11.44 2.13
N SER A 41 -0.54 11.48 2.12
CA SER A 41 -1.36 12.69 2.01
C SER A 41 -1.69 13.36 3.34
N ASN A 42 -1.53 12.66 4.46
CA ASN A 42 -1.93 13.13 5.79
C ASN A 42 -1.19 14.39 6.31
N GLY A 43 -0.19 14.88 5.60
CA GLY A 43 0.38 16.22 5.77
C GLY A 43 -0.24 17.26 4.84
N ALA A 44 -1.58 17.35 4.76
CA ALA A 44 -2.36 18.06 3.72
C ALA A 44 -1.99 19.53 3.42
N ASP A 45 -1.18 20.17 4.27
CA ASP A 45 -0.63 21.51 4.06
C ASP A 45 0.76 21.52 3.36
N MET A 46 1.32 20.35 3.05
CA MET A 46 2.58 20.18 2.33
C MET A 46 2.34 19.65 0.92
N PRO A 47 3.12 20.12 -0.08
CA PRO A 47 3.09 19.53 -1.40
C PRO A 47 3.48 18.04 -1.29
N PHE A 48 2.55 17.15 -1.59
CA PHE A 48 2.82 15.72 -1.57
C PHE A 48 3.52 15.28 -2.86
N ILE A 49 4.43 14.33 -2.72
CA ILE A 49 5.17 13.75 -3.85
C ILE A 49 4.20 12.84 -4.61
N ARG A 50 4.12 13.01 -5.94
CA ARG A 50 3.27 12.16 -6.79
C ARG A 50 3.98 10.95 -7.36
N SER A 51 5.30 10.98 -7.41
CA SER A 51 6.08 9.83 -7.86
C SER A 51 7.48 9.79 -7.29
N LEU A 52 8.01 8.58 -7.15
CA LEU A 52 9.34 8.31 -6.61
C LEU A 52 10.11 7.37 -7.53
N ASP A 53 11.38 7.69 -7.75
CA ASP A 53 12.35 6.73 -8.29
C ASP A 53 12.68 5.70 -7.20
N MET A 54 12.17 4.47 -7.38
CA MET A 54 12.32 3.40 -6.42
C MET A 54 13.74 2.83 -6.39
N ASN A 55 14.51 2.95 -7.47
CA ASN A 55 15.90 2.52 -7.49
C ASN A 55 16.73 3.38 -6.51
N ILE A 56 16.45 4.69 -6.48
CA ILE A 56 17.12 5.61 -5.55
C ILE A 56 16.53 5.48 -4.16
N CYS A 57 15.20 5.53 -4.00
CA CYS A 57 14.60 5.59 -2.67
C CYS A 57 14.99 4.40 -1.79
N GLN A 58 14.89 3.17 -2.33
CA GLN A 58 15.24 1.93 -1.62
C GLN A 58 16.72 1.83 -1.20
N THR A 59 17.61 2.61 -1.82
CA THR A 59 19.06 2.55 -1.55
C THR A 59 19.61 3.81 -0.89
N SER A 60 18.80 4.88 -0.80
CA SER A 60 19.17 6.15 -0.18
C SER A 60 19.06 6.12 1.34
N ASN A 61 19.73 7.06 2.02
CA ASN A 61 19.58 7.31 3.46
C ASN A 61 18.12 7.53 3.89
N ALA A 62 17.28 8.07 3.01
CA ALA A 62 15.84 8.21 3.26
C ALA A 62 15.13 6.84 3.37
N GLY A 63 15.66 5.79 2.74
CA GLY A 63 15.18 4.41 2.83
C GLY A 63 15.96 3.53 3.82
N PHE A 64 16.94 4.02 4.57
CA PHE A 64 17.70 3.19 5.52
C PHE A 64 16.99 2.97 6.87
N ALA A 65 15.76 3.47 7.03
CA ALA A 65 14.95 3.13 8.20
C ALA A 65 14.84 1.60 8.33
N LYS A 66 15.02 1.09 9.56
CA LYS A 66 14.91 -0.35 9.82
C LYS A 66 13.45 -0.77 9.66
N VAL A 67 13.12 -1.31 8.49
CA VAL A 67 11.79 -1.84 8.22
C VAL A 67 11.61 -3.17 8.93
N THR A 68 10.54 -3.30 9.68
CA THR A 68 10.12 -4.55 10.32
C THR A 68 8.84 -5.03 9.64
N GLU A 69 8.74 -6.33 9.39
CA GLU A 69 7.49 -6.94 8.93
C GLU A 69 6.76 -7.55 10.12
N LYS A 70 5.47 -7.22 10.27
CA LYS A 70 4.60 -7.75 11.31
C LYS A 70 3.19 -7.89 10.77
N ASP A 71 2.60 -9.09 10.88
CA ASP A 71 1.21 -9.37 10.48
C ASP A 71 0.87 -8.97 9.01
N GLY A 72 1.88 -9.07 8.13
CA GLY A 72 1.80 -8.70 6.72
C GLY A 72 1.86 -7.19 6.43
N ALA A 73 2.12 -6.37 7.45
CA ALA A 73 2.40 -4.95 7.33
C ALA A 73 3.91 -4.67 7.44
N TYR A 74 4.35 -3.57 6.83
CA TYR A 74 5.72 -3.09 6.84
C TYR A 74 5.79 -1.78 7.62
N TYR A 75 6.66 -1.75 8.61
CA TYR A 75 6.68 -0.75 9.67
C TYR A 75 8.07 -0.11 9.81
N PHE A 76 8.14 1.17 10.13
CA PHE A 76 9.35 1.77 10.71
C PHE A 76 9.03 2.81 11.79
N ASP A 77 9.90 2.85 12.80
CA ASP A 77 9.96 3.92 13.79
C ASP A 77 10.74 5.12 13.23
N ARG A 78 10.23 6.33 13.47
CA ARG A 78 11.02 7.55 13.32
C ARG A 78 11.96 7.69 14.53
N GLU A 79 12.75 8.76 14.58
CA GLU A 79 13.59 9.03 15.76
C GLU A 79 12.75 9.13 17.04
N GLU A 80 13.37 8.98 18.21
CA GLU A 80 12.67 8.92 19.49
C GLU A 80 11.69 10.10 19.67
N GLY A 81 10.40 9.78 19.86
CA GLY A 81 9.34 10.77 20.03
C GLY A 81 8.77 11.36 18.74
N GLN A 82 9.25 10.99 17.55
CA GLN A 82 8.73 11.47 16.26
C GLN A 82 7.62 10.57 15.68
N GLY A 83 7.32 9.46 16.35
CA GLY A 83 6.25 8.53 15.98
C GLY A 83 6.69 7.45 14.99
N TRP A 84 5.76 6.98 14.17
CA TRP A 84 5.96 5.78 13.35
C TRP A 84 5.12 5.85 12.07
N TYR A 85 5.45 4.96 11.13
CA TYR A 85 4.69 4.78 9.91
C TYR A 85 4.63 3.30 9.55
N GLU A 86 3.47 2.86 9.09
CA GLU A 86 3.29 1.51 8.58
C GLU A 86 2.43 1.50 7.32
N TYR A 87 2.61 0.45 6.51
CA TYR A 87 1.70 0.18 5.42
C TYR A 87 1.41 -1.31 5.28
N LYS A 88 0.25 -1.62 4.70
CA LYS A 88 -0.19 -2.95 4.33
C LYS A 88 -0.82 -2.93 2.95
N VAL A 89 -0.45 -3.89 2.11
CA VAL A 89 -1.05 -4.04 0.79
C VAL A 89 -2.40 -4.76 0.95
N ILE A 90 -3.49 -4.08 0.59
CA ILE A 90 -4.83 -4.67 0.60
C ILE A 90 -5.00 -5.60 -0.61
N GLY A 91 -4.48 -5.18 -1.77
CA GLY A 91 -4.52 -5.98 -2.98
C GLY A 91 -4.06 -5.23 -4.22
N LYS A 92 -4.15 -5.88 -5.37
CA LYS A 92 -3.85 -5.31 -6.69
C LYS A 92 -5.05 -5.52 -7.62
N THR A 93 -5.44 -4.45 -8.29
CA THR A 93 -6.45 -4.48 -9.36
C THR A 93 -5.91 -5.19 -10.62
N PRO A 94 -6.77 -5.64 -11.55
CA PRO A 94 -6.31 -6.27 -12.79
C PRO A 94 -5.42 -5.37 -13.69
N ASN A 95 -5.57 -4.04 -13.65
CA ASN A 95 -4.70 -3.10 -14.37
C ASN A 95 -3.43 -2.69 -13.60
N GLY A 96 -3.15 -3.34 -12.46
CA GLY A 96 -1.88 -3.20 -11.74
C GLY A 96 -1.84 -2.07 -10.71
N ILE A 97 -2.97 -1.47 -10.36
CA ILE A 97 -3.06 -0.50 -9.25
C ILE A 97 -3.06 -1.26 -7.93
N PHE A 98 -2.10 -0.94 -7.07
CA PHE A 98 -2.03 -1.42 -5.69
C PHE A 98 -2.88 -0.52 -4.80
N VAL A 99 -3.68 -1.14 -3.95
CA VAL A 99 -4.36 -0.47 -2.84
C VAL A 99 -3.55 -0.73 -1.58
N VAL A 100 -3.02 0.35 -0.99
CA VAL A 100 -2.13 0.29 0.16
C VAL A 100 -2.77 1.03 1.33
N ASP A 101 -3.08 0.32 2.41
CA ASP A 101 -3.51 0.92 3.66
C ASP A 101 -2.30 1.39 4.45
N THR A 102 -2.31 2.63 4.90
CA THR A 102 -1.20 3.28 5.57
C THR A 102 -1.69 3.81 6.90
N HIS A 103 -0.87 3.66 7.95
CA HIS A 103 -1.13 4.27 9.25
C HIS A 103 0.12 5.02 9.69
N GLU A 104 -0.07 6.15 10.33
CA GLU A 104 1.04 6.91 10.87
C GLU A 104 0.70 7.62 12.16
N ASN A 105 1.74 7.91 12.91
CA ASN A 105 1.72 8.76 14.09
C ASN A 105 2.90 9.73 13.99
N GLY A 106 2.64 11.02 14.18
CA GLY A 106 3.66 12.07 14.13
C GLY A 106 4.33 12.40 15.47
N GLY A 107 4.30 11.48 16.45
CA GLY A 107 4.82 11.68 17.82
C GLY A 107 3.79 12.18 18.84
N GLY A 108 2.56 12.44 18.41
CA GLY A 108 1.44 12.86 19.25
C GLY A 108 0.46 11.73 19.57
N THR A 109 -0.77 12.09 19.93
CA THR A 109 -1.87 11.14 20.20
C THR A 109 -2.72 10.82 18.98
N LEU A 110 -2.52 11.52 17.86
CA LEU A 110 -3.23 11.32 16.61
C LEU A 110 -2.60 10.15 15.86
N THR A 111 -3.44 9.23 15.40
CA THR A 111 -3.04 8.16 14.49
C THR A 111 -3.91 8.28 13.25
N SER A 112 -3.34 8.80 12.18
CA SER A 112 -4.04 8.94 10.90
C SER A 112 -3.82 7.70 10.04
N ASN A 113 -4.77 7.45 9.16
CA ASN A 113 -4.64 6.42 8.15
C ASN A 113 -5.14 6.94 6.81
N ASP A 114 -4.59 6.42 5.72
CA ASP A 114 -5.00 6.69 4.34
C ASP A 114 -4.93 5.41 3.51
N LEU A 115 -5.77 5.31 2.48
CA LEU A 115 -5.55 4.33 1.41
C LEU A 115 -4.87 5.01 0.24
N LEU A 116 -3.67 4.57 -0.11
CA LEU A 116 -2.95 5.02 -1.28
C LEU A 116 -3.25 4.11 -2.48
N LEU A 117 -3.47 4.73 -3.64
CA LEU A 117 -3.65 4.03 -4.91
C LEU A 117 -2.36 4.19 -5.71
N LEU A 118 -1.54 3.14 -5.73
CA LEU A 118 -0.18 3.20 -6.21
C LEU A 118 0.04 2.34 -7.44
N LYS A 119 0.99 2.72 -8.30
CA LYS A 119 1.41 1.90 -9.45
C LYS A 119 2.92 1.92 -9.61
N LEU A 120 3.49 0.74 -9.86
CA LEU A 120 4.87 0.58 -10.26
C LEU A 120 4.93 0.56 -11.79
N GLU A 121 5.68 1.48 -12.38
CA GLU A 121 5.85 1.58 -13.83
C GLU A 121 7.33 1.73 -14.20
N PRO A 122 7.79 1.17 -15.33
CA PRO A 122 9.10 1.51 -15.85
C PRO A 122 9.12 2.99 -16.26
N GLY A 123 10.19 3.68 -15.89
CA GLY A 123 10.41 5.09 -16.21
C GLY A 123 11.81 5.32 -16.76
N LYS A 124 12.10 6.59 -17.06
CA LYS A 124 13.45 7.04 -17.42
C LYS A 124 13.77 8.34 -16.71
N ASN A 125 14.93 8.42 -16.09
CA ASN A 125 15.49 9.64 -15.55
C ASN A 125 16.65 10.14 -16.42
N VAL A 126 16.78 11.46 -16.50
CA VAL A 126 17.93 12.10 -17.14
C VAL A 126 18.82 12.66 -16.04
N VAL A 127 20.05 12.14 -15.97
CA VAL A 127 21.06 12.59 -15.02
C VAL A 127 22.16 13.30 -15.78
N TYR A 128 22.57 14.47 -15.28
CA TYR A 128 23.71 15.21 -15.79
C TYR A 128 24.91 15.00 -14.86
N ASP A 129 26.04 14.63 -15.46
CA ASP A 129 27.33 14.45 -14.81
C ASP A 129 28.31 15.37 -15.57
N ASP A 130 28.57 16.54 -14.98
CA ASP A 130 29.07 17.73 -15.67
C ASP A 130 28.23 18.10 -16.91
N SER A 131 28.84 18.07 -18.10
CA SER A 131 28.20 18.32 -19.39
C SER A 131 27.65 17.06 -20.05
N LYS A 132 27.81 15.88 -19.44
CA LYS A 132 27.38 14.60 -20.03
C LYS A 132 25.97 14.25 -19.56
N LYS A 133 25.07 14.11 -20.53
CA LYS A 133 23.71 13.60 -20.34
C LYS A 133 23.72 12.07 -20.32
N LYS A 134 23.21 11.47 -19.25
CA LYS A 134 22.93 10.03 -19.15
C LYS A 134 21.43 9.81 -18.98
N VAL A 135 20.87 8.84 -19.70
CA VAL A 135 19.49 8.40 -19.51
C VAL A 135 19.55 7.07 -18.77
N MET A 136 18.86 6.99 -17.64
CA MET A 136 18.81 5.80 -16.80
C MET A 136 17.39 5.25 -16.78
N ASP A 137 17.26 3.94 -16.95
CA ASP A 137 16.00 3.25 -16.70
C ASP A 137 15.76 3.17 -15.19
N ILE A 138 14.52 3.40 -14.79
CA ILE A 138 14.10 3.41 -13.38
C ILE A 138 12.80 2.63 -13.22
N VAL A 139 12.46 2.28 -11.98
CA VAL A 139 11.12 1.89 -11.58
C VAL A 139 10.51 3.05 -10.81
N GLU A 140 9.43 3.61 -11.34
CA GLU A 140 8.71 4.72 -10.75
C GLU A 140 7.52 4.19 -9.95
N LEU A 141 7.43 4.58 -8.67
CA LEU A 141 6.22 4.38 -7.86
C LEU A 141 5.38 5.65 -7.95
N LYS A 142 4.25 5.57 -8.66
CA LYS A 142 3.32 6.69 -8.85
C LYS A 142 2.14 6.58 -7.91
N MET A 143 1.76 7.70 -7.29
CA MET A 143 0.48 7.86 -6.63
C MET A 143 -0.57 8.35 -7.63
N LEU A 144 -1.58 7.52 -7.83
CA LEU A 144 -2.69 7.72 -8.76
C LEU A 144 -3.83 8.48 -8.09
N GLY A 145 -3.99 8.26 -6.79
CA GLY A 145 -4.97 8.89 -5.93
C GLY A 145 -4.84 8.35 -4.52
N TYR A 146 -5.70 8.85 -3.64
CA TYR A 146 -5.80 8.35 -2.27
C TYR A 146 -7.25 8.48 -1.78
N VAL A 147 -7.59 7.72 -0.75
CA VAL A 147 -8.82 7.86 0.02
C VAL A 147 -8.42 8.30 1.42
N GLN A 148 -8.81 9.52 1.78
CA GLN A 148 -8.47 10.07 3.08
C GLN A 148 -9.22 9.32 4.18
N GLY A 149 -8.48 8.87 5.19
CA GLY A 149 -9.06 8.31 6.41
C GLY A 149 -9.25 9.38 7.49
N GLY A 150 -8.92 9.04 8.72
CA GLY A 150 -9.09 9.92 9.88
C GLY A 150 -8.31 9.44 11.09
N ASP A 151 -8.65 9.93 12.28
CA ASP A 151 -8.01 9.53 13.54
C ASP A 151 -8.80 8.43 14.23
N ARG A 152 -8.30 7.19 14.18
CA ARG A 152 -8.89 6.00 14.81
C ARG A 152 -10.40 5.91 14.53
N CYS A 153 -11.24 5.97 15.56
CA CYS A 153 -12.68 5.82 15.41
C CYS A 153 -13.38 7.08 14.85
N THR A 154 -12.61 8.14 14.59
CA THR A 154 -13.03 9.39 13.96
C THR A 154 -12.54 9.44 12.51
N GLY A 155 -13.06 8.54 11.67
CA GLY A 155 -12.82 8.54 10.22
C GLY A 155 -11.81 7.52 9.69
N SER A 156 -11.13 6.72 10.53
CA SER A 156 -10.29 5.65 9.98
C SER A 156 -11.10 4.51 9.38
N PHE A 157 -10.43 3.68 8.58
CA PHE A 157 -11.04 2.48 8.01
C PHE A 157 -11.03 1.34 9.02
N LYS A 158 -12.21 0.79 9.30
CA LYS A 158 -12.37 -0.46 10.04
C LYS A 158 -12.00 -1.66 9.16
N THR A 159 -12.46 -1.64 7.91
CA THR A 159 -12.08 -2.65 6.91
C THR A 159 -11.91 -2.00 5.53
N ALA A 160 -10.99 -2.55 4.76
CA ALA A 160 -10.82 -2.26 3.34
C ALA A 160 -10.60 -3.59 2.60
N THR A 161 -11.41 -3.87 1.59
CA THR A 161 -11.33 -5.11 0.79
C THR A 161 -11.39 -4.77 -0.68
N LEU A 162 -10.47 -5.34 -1.47
CA LEU A 162 -10.45 -5.16 -2.92
C LEU A 162 -10.94 -6.42 -3.64
N ASN A 163 -12.01 -6.26 -4.44
CA ASN A 163 -12.60 -7.31 -5.27
C ASN A 163 -12.50 -6.92 -6.75
N GLY A 164 -11.39 -7.29 -7.41
CA GLY A 164 -11.13 -6.88 -8.78
C GLY A 164 -10.88 -5.37 -8.86
N TYR A 165 -11.87 -4.62 -9.33
CA TYR A 165 -11.85 -3.15 -9.37
C TYR A 165 -12.70 -2.49 -8.28
N ASP A 166 -13.50 -3.26 -7.54
CA ASP A 166 -14.38 -2.72 -6.51
C ASP A 166 -13.65 -2.68 -5.16
N LEU A 167 -13.37 -1.47 -4.67
CA LEU A 167 -12.81 -1.24 -3.35
C LEU A 167 -13.96 -1.00 -2.36
N VAL A 168 -14.18 -1.97 -1.48
CA VAL A 168 -15.22 -1.96 -0.45
C VAL A 168 -14.62 -1.46 0.86
N LEU A 169 -15.17 -0.38 1.40
CA LEU A 169 -14.68 0.28 2.60
C LEU A 169 -15.75 0.29 3.69
N GLU A 170 -15.32 0.08 4.93
CA GLU A 170 -16.10 0.37 6.14
C GLU A 170 -15.32 1.39 6.97
N GLN A 171 -15.83 2.62 7.07
CA GLN A 171 -15.18 3.72 7.76
C GLN A 171 -15.86 4.03 9.09
N TYR A 172 -15.10 4.29 10.14
CA TYR A 172 -15.66 4.71 11.43
C TYR A 172 -16.28 6.10 11.36
N GLN A 173 -17.34 6.31 12.15
CA GLN A 173 -18.11 7.55 12.26
C GLN A 173 -18.31 7.94 13.74
N GLY A 174 -17.31 7.70 14.56
CA GLY A 174 -17.28 8.08 15.97
C GLY A 174 -17.23 9.60 16.13
N ASN A 175 -17.68 10.07 17.28
CA ASN A 175 -17.54 11.48 17.66
C ASN A 175 -16.16 11.81 18.25
N ASN A 176 -15.40 10.78 18.60
CA ASN A 176 -14.04 10.87 19.10
C ASN A 176 -13.30 9.55 18.82
N ALA A 177 -12.01 9.53 19.17
CA ALA A 177 -11.10 8.46 18.80
C ALA A 177 -11.35 7.10 19.47
N ILE A 178 -12.24 7.02 20.47
CA ILE A 178 -12.62 5.76 21.15
C ILE A 178 -14.05 5.31 20.86
N ASP A 179 -14.86 6.13 20.18
CA ASP A 179 -16.26 5.85 19.84
C ASP A 179 -16.38 5.02 18.56
N CYS A 180 -16.05 3.75 18.63
CA CYS A 180 -15.94 2.86 17.47
C CYS A 180 -17.25 2.15 17.10
N ALA A 181 -18.38 2.57 17.68
CA ALA A 181 -19.66 1.87 17.55
C ALA A 181 -20.35 2.08 16.20
N LYS A 182 -20.05 3.19 15.52
CA LYS A 182 -20.70 3.57 14.26
C LYS A 182 -19.73 3.45 13.10
N THR A 183 -20.22 2.86 12.02
CA THR A 183 -19.49 2.77 10.75
C THR A 183 -20.40 3.11 9.58
N LYS A 184 -19.78 3.49 8.47
CA LYS A 184 -20.43 3.71 7.18
C LYS A 184 -19.68 2.92 6.12
N SER A 185 -20.44 2.14 5.34
CA SER A 185 -19.88 1.43 4.19
C SER A 185 -20.08 2.22 2.90
N PHE A 186 -19.08 2.17 2.03
CA PHE A 186 -19.15 2.69 0.67
C PHE A 186 -18.17 1.97 -0.24
N HIS A 187 -18.36 2.12 -1.54
CA HIS A 187 -17.62 1.42 -2.57
C HIS A 187 -17.00 2.43 -3.52
N ILE A 188 -15.81 2.11 -4.03
CA ILE A 188 -15.12 2.90 -5.04
C ILE A 188 -14.78 1.99 -6.22
N ASP A 189 -15.34 2.32 -7.38
CA ASP A 189 -15.02 1.65 -8.64
C ASP A 189 -13.71 2.21 -9.22
N LEU A 190 -12.65 1.40 -9.16
CA LEU A 190 -11.32 1.74 -9.66
C LEU A 190 -11.14 1.42 -11.16
N SER A 191 -12.17 0.94 -11.85
CA SER A 191 -12.07 0.57 -13.28
C SER A 191 -11.83 1.76 -14.21
N LYS A 192 -12.18 2.97 -13.76
CA LYS A 192 -11.99 4.23 -14.50
C LYS A 192 -10.68 4.94 -14.14
N MET A 193 -9.90 4.38 -13.23
CA MET A 193 -8.55 4.86 -13.01
C MET A 193 -7.68 4.32 -14.14
N TYR A 194 -7.42 5.22 -15.10
CA TYR A 194 -6.67 5.08 -16.36
C TYR A 194 -7.44 4.49 -17.54
#